data_AF-A0A0K2YPW8-F1
#
_entry.id   AF-A0A0K2YPW8-F1
#
_cell.length_a   1.000
_cell.length_b   1.000
_cell.length_c   1.000
_cell.angle_alpha   90.00
_cell.angle_beta   90.00
_cell.angle_gamma   90.00
#
_symmetry.space_group_name_H-M   'P 1'
#
loop_
_entity.id
_entity.type
_entity.pdbx_description
1 polymer ?
#
loop_
_entity_poly.entity_id
_entity_poly.type
_entity_poly.pdbx_seq_one_letter_code
_entity_poly.pdbx_strand_id
1 'polypeptide(L)'
;MKADDWNHAPENYDCPFCRFAGGSYDSLNATTDLVATTMHAVARVSPKWWPNNRGHVIVAPVAHFENLYALPSDVFPRYLNDQLYTRHDEAANVSTEERAPYGALLRAHLRLQ
;
A
#
# COMPACT_ATOMS: atom_id res chain seq x y z
N MET A 1 22.99 2.02 9.80
CA MET A 1 22.49 0.75 9.21
C MET A 1 21.61 1.09 8.04
N LYS A 2 21.81 0.42 6.90
CA LYS A 2 20.99 0.67 5.71
C LYS A 2 19.78 -0.27 5.72
N ALA A 3 18.70 0.13 5.05
CA ALA A 3 17.46 -0.66 4.98
C ALA A 3 17.67 -2.06 4.36
N ASP A 4 18.76 -2.24 3.60
CA ASP A 4 19.13 -3.48 2.93
C ASP A 4 19.64 -4.59 3.88
N ASP A 5 19.96 -4.25 5.14
CA ASP A 5 20.51 -5.20 6.13
C ASP A 5 19.44 -6.06 6.85
N TRP A 6 18.14 -5.90 6.51
CA TRP A 6 17.01 -6.58 7.18
C TRP A 6 16.10 -7.32 6.20
N ASN A 7 16.68 -8.20 5.38
CA ASN A 7 15.93 -9.09 4.51
C ASN A 7 15.75 -10.44 5.20
N HIS A 8 14.52 -10.80 5.57
CA HIS A 8 14.18 -12.09 6.16
C HIS A 8 13.67 -13.08 5.10
N ALA A 9 13.43 -12.63 3.86
CA ALA A 9 13.02 -13.53 2.79
C ALA A 9 14.13 -14.56 2.51
N PRO A 10 13.82 -15.87 2.55
CA PRO A 10 14.78 -16.92 2.19
C PRO A 10 15.27 -16.78 0.75
N GLU A 11 16.42 -17.41 0.46
CA GLU A 11 16.88 -17.57 -0.92
C GLU A 11 15.83 -18.30 -1.76
N ASN A 12 15.50 -17.75 -2.94
CA ASN A 12 14.46 -18.24 -3.85
C ASN A 12 13.02 -18.19 -3.29
N TYR A 13 12.71 -17.28 -2.35
CA TYR A 13 11.35 -17.09 -1.88
C TYR A 13 10.41 -16.60 -3.00
N ASP A 14 9.45 -17.45 -3.39
CA ASP A 14 8.41 -17.13 -4.36
C ASP A 14 7.28 -16.32 -3.69
N CYS A 15 7.45 -14.99 -3.68
CA CYS A 15 6.54 -14.07 -3.02
C CYS A 15 5.13 -14.09 -3.65
N PRO A 16 4.07 -14.38 -2.88
CA PRO A 16 2.71 -14.46 -3.42
C PRO A 16 2.18 -13.12 -3.92
N PHE A 17 2.68 -12.00 -3.41
CA PHE A 17 2.31 -10.66 -3.89
C PHE A 17 2.93 -10.35 -5.25
N CYS A 18 4.23 -10.67 -5.43
CA CYS A 18 4.92 -10.47 -6.70
C CYS A 18 4.34 -11.37 -7.80
N ARG A 19 4.04 -12.64 -7.47
CA ARG A 19 3.39 -13.58 -8.38
C ARG A 19 2.07 -13.02 -8.90
N PHE A 20 1.21 -12.53 -8.01
CA PHE A 20 -0.06 -11.92 -8.36
C PHE A 20 0.11 -10.64 -9.19
N ALA A 21 1.02 -9.74 -8.79
CA ALA A 21 1.32 -8.50 -9.51
C ALA A 21 1.83 -8.78 -10.94
N GLY A 22 2.56 -9.89 -11.13
CA GLY A 22 3.02 -10.38 -12.43
C GLY A 22 1.98 -11.17 -13.23
N GLY A 23 0.75 -11.33 -12.74
CA GLY A 23 -0.33 -12.02 -13.46
C GLY A 23 -0.26 -13.55 -13.40
N SER A 24 0.50 -14.12 -12.47
CA SER A 24 0.51 -15.56 -12.21
C SER A 24 -0.38 -15.88 -11.00
N TYR A 25 -1.23 -16.89 -11.13
CA TYR A 25 -2.26 -17.23 -10.14
C TYR A 25 -2.13 -18.67 -9.66
N ASP A 26 -2.75 -18.99 -8.52
CA ASP A 26 -2.72 -20.32 -7.89
C ASP A 26 -4.05 -20.67 -7.20
N SER A 27 -4.08 -21.69 -6.33
CA SER A 27 -5.31 -22.09 -5.63
C SER A 27 -5.84 -21.07 -4.62
N LEU A 28 -5.07 -20.05 -4.26
CA LEU A 28 -5.41 -19.02 -3.28
C LEU A 28 -5.74 -17.67 -3.93
N ASN A 29 -5.72 -17.54 -5.25
CA ASN A 29 -6.08 -16.29 -5.92
C ASN A 29 -6.45 -16.51 -7.39
N ALA A 30 -7.20 -15.57 -7.96
CA ALA A 30 -7.59 -15.59 -9.36
C ALA A 30 -7.52 -14.19 -9.98
N THR A 31 -7.54 -14.13 -11.31
CA THR A 31 -7.56 -12.86 -12.04
C THR A 31 -8.75 -11.96 -11.64
N THR A 32 -9.87 -12.56 -11.25
CA THR A 32 -11.08 -11.86 -10.78
C THR A 32 -10.90 -11.16 -9.43
N ASP A 33 -9.84 -11.45 -8.70
CA ASP A 33 -9.55 -10.76 -7.43
C ASP A 33 -8.93 -9.38 -7.65
N LEU A 34 -8.46 -9.06 -8.87
CA LEU A 34 -7.85 -7.77 -9.20
C LEU A 34 -8.88 -6.64 -9.10
N VAL A 35 -8.59 -5.67 -8.24
CA VAL A 35 -9.44 -4.48 -8.03
C VAL A 35 -8.89 -3.29 -8.84
N ALA A 36 -7.59 -3.04 -8.74
CA ALA A 36 -6.93 -1.95 -9.45
C ALA A 36 -5.44 -2.22 -9.58
N THR A 37 -4.82 -1.58 -10.58
CA THR A 37 -3.37 -1.55 -10.74
C THR A 37 -2.92 -0.15 -11.14
N THR A 38 -1.70 0.19 -10.76
CA THR A 38 -0.98 1.41 -11.13
C THR A 38 0.46 1.03 -11.46
N MET A 39 1.29 2.01 -11.82
CA MET A 39 2.72 1.79 -11.97
C MET A 39 3.38 1.24 -10.69
N HIS A 40 2.91 1.66 -9.50
CA HIS A 40 3.61 1.37 -8.24
C HIS A 40 2.89 0.37 -7.34
N ALA A 41 1.58 0.19 -7.50
CA ALA A 41 0.77 -0.62 -6.59
C ALA A 41 -0.29 -1.46 -7.31
N VAL A 42 -0.56 -2.63 -6.75
CA VAL A 42 -1.68 -3.51 -7.12
C VAL A 42 -2.61 -3.68 -5.91
N ALA A 43 -3.91 -3.70 -6.18
CA ALA A 43 -4.95 -3.93 -5.19
C ALA A 43 -5.75 -5.19 -5.55
N ARG A 44 -5.93 -6.10 -4.59
CA ARG A 44 -6.70 -7.33 -4.79
C ARG A 44 -7.56 -7.72 -3.60
N VAL A 45 -8.64 -8.45 -3.85
CA VAL A 45 -9.42 -9.08 -2.78
C VAL A 45 -8.58 -10.16 -2.08
N SER A 46 -8.56 -10.12 -0.74
CA SER A 46 -7.85 -11.11 0.06
C SER A 46 -8.55 -12.48 0.00
N PRO A 47 -7.84 -13.61 -0.07
CA PRO A 47 -8.47 -14.94 -0.06
C PRO A 47 -8.83 -15.42 1.35
N LYS A 48 -8.33 -14.74 2.39
CA LYS A 48 -8.59 -15.09 3.80
C LYS A 48 -9.41 -13.96 4.44
N TRP A 49 -10.64 -14.25 4.84
CA TRP A 49 -11.55 -13.23 5.39
C TRP A 49 -11.71 -13.35 6.90
N TRP A 50 -11.92 -12.20 7.55
CA TRP A 50 -12.42 -12.15 8.93
C TRP A 50 -13.94 -12.02 8.92
N PRO A 51 -14.67 -12.55 9.93
CA PRO A 51 -16.14 -12.63 9.92
C PRO A 51 -16.84 -11.32 9.56
N ASN A 52 -16.30 -10.18 9.99
CA ASN A 52 -16.87 -8.86 9.78
C ASN A 52 -16.20 -8.05 8.65
N ASN A 53 -15.19 -8.62 7.97
CA ASN A 53 -14.42 -7.96 6.91
C ASN A 53 -14.38 -8.82 5.64
N ARG A 54 -15.57 -9.18 5.15
CA ARG A 54 -15.73 -9.90 3.89
C ARG A 54 -15.29 -9.01 2.72
N GLY A 55 -14.53 -9.57 1.79
CA GLY A 55 -14.10 -8.86 0.58
C GLY A 55 -13.07 -7.75 0.80
N HIS A 56 -12.38 -7.73 1.95
CA HIS A 56 -11.35 -6.71 2.18
C HIS A 56 -10.21 -6.83 1.16
N VAL A 57 -9.61 -5.68 0.86
CA VAL A 57 -8.60 -5.52 -0.17
C VAL A 57 -7.22 -5.42 0.47
N ILE A 58 -6.24 -6.07 -0.15
CA ILE A 58 -4.82 -5.87 0.13
C ILE A 58 -4.26 -5.01 -0.99
N VAL A 59 -3.59 -3.91 -0.61
CA VAL A 59 -2.82 -3.06 -1.52
C VAL A 59 -1.35 -3.32 -1.25
N ALA A 60 -0.61 -3.71 -2.28
CA ALA A 60 0.81 -4.02 -2.20
C ALA A 60 1.58 -3.32 -3.33
N PRO A 61 2.85 -2.98 -3.14
CA PRO A 61 3.69 -2.50 -4.23
C PRO A 61 3.82 -3.56 -5.32
N VAL A 62 3.98 -3.11 -6.58
CA VAL A 62 4.29 -3.99 -7.71
C VAL A 62 5.70 -4.57 -7.58
N ALA A 63 6.67 -3.73 -7.19
CA ALA A 63 8.03 -4.16 -6.89
C ALA A 63 8.12 -4.81 -5.50
N HIS A 64 9.06 -5.73 -5.32
CA HIS A 64 9.22 -6.44 -4.06
C HIS A 64 9.93 -5.56 -3.02
N PHE A 65 9.26 -5.30 -1.91
CA PHE A 65 9.84 -4.66 -0.73
C PHE A 65 9.34 -5.39 0.52
N GLU A 66 10.26 -5.82 1.37
CA GLU A 66 9.90 -6.54 2.61
C GLU A 66 9.51 -5.57 3.74
N ASN A 67 10.23 -4.47 3.86
CA ASN A 67 10.06 -3.51 4.94
C ASN A 67 9.50 -2.19 4.42
N LEU A 68 8.61 -1.58 5.20
CA LEU A 68 8.08 -0.24 4.92
C LEU A 68 9.20 0.80 4.76
N TYR A 69 10.28 0.66 5.52
CA TYR A 69 11.45 1.56 5.47
C TYR A 69 12.35 1.34 4.25
N ALA A 70 12.16 0.25 3.52
CA ALA A 70 12.85 -0.04 2.27
C ALA A 70 12.06 0.48 1.04
N LEU A 71 10.85 1.01 1.24
CA LEU A 71 10.10 1.62 0.14
C LEU A 71 10.84 2.88 -0.35
N PRO A 72 11.15 2.96 -1.65
CA PRO A 72 11.73 4.17 -2.20
C PRO A 72 10.68 5.30 -2.20
N SER A 73 11.16 6.55 -2.15
CA SER A 73 10.33 7.73 -1.90
C SER A 73 9.34 8.05 -3.01
N ASP A 74 9.51 7.47 -4.19
CA ASP A 74 8.58 7.50 -5.33
C ASP A 74 7.40 6.51 -5.15
N VAL A 75 7.61 5.42 -4.41
CA VAL A 75 6.57 4.46 -4.00
C VAL A 75 5.86 4.91 -2.71
N PHE A 76 6.59 5.57 -1.80
CA PHE A 76 6.05 6.20 -0.59
C PHE A 76 6.34 7.71 -0.60
N PRO A 77 5.43 8.55 -1.15
CA PRO A 77 5.71 9.96 -1.38
C PRO A 77 5.99 10.71 -0.07
N ARG A 78 7.24 11.11 0.08
CA ARG A 78 7.74 12.03 1.11
C ARG A 78 7.72 13.45 0.55
N TYR A 79 7.20 14.41 1.30
CA TYR A 79 7.25 15.81 0.90
C TYR A 79 8.48 16.49 1.52
N LEU A 80 9.14 17.38 0.76
CA LEU A 80 10.31 18.09 1.25
C LEU A 80 9.95 18.89 2.51
N ASN A 81 10.72 18.73 3.59
CA ASN A 81 10.47 19.30 4.92
C ASN A 81 9.17 18.84 5.62
N ASP A 82 8.66 17.64 5.30
CA ASP A 82 7.49 17.10 6.00
C ASP A 82 7.73 16.84 7.50
N GLN A 83 8.99 16.69 7.94
CA GLN A 83 9.39 16.50 9.34
C GLN A 83 8.53 15.43 10.05
N LEU A 84 8.09 14.42 9.30
CA LEU A 84 7.03 13.48 9.69
C LEU A 84 7.38 12.69 10.97
N TYR A 85 8.66 12.39 11.17
CA TYR A 85 9.15 11.65 12.33
C TYR A 85 9.64 12.56 13.48
N THR A 86 9.83 13.85 13.20
CA THR A 86 10.42 14.82 14.14
C THR A 86 9.38 15.71 14.82
N ARG A 87 8.14 15.77 14.30
CA ARG A 87 7.03 16.59 14.85
C ARG A 87 5.86 15.78 15.42
N HIS A 88 6.08 14.52 15.80
CA HIS A 88 5.00 13.66 16.33
C HIS A 88 4.35 14.23 17.61
N ASP A 89 5.11 15.00 18.40
CA ASP A 89 4.63 15.70 19.60
C ASP A 89 3.72 16.90 19.29
N GLU A 90 3.65 17.34 18.03
CA GLU A 90 2.84 18.49 17.59
C GLU A 90 1.49 18.07 16.98
N ALA A 91 1.19 16.77 16.96
CA ALA A 91 -0.05 16.25 16.40
C ALA A 91 -1.27 16.66 17.25
N ALA A 92 -2.32 17.18 16.61
CA ALA A 92 -3.60 17.50 17.24
C ALA A 92 -4.76 16.77 16.55
N ASN A 93 -5.78 16.42 17.33
CA ASN A 93 -7.03 15.90 16.79
C ASN A 93 -7.81 17.05 16.14
N VAL A 94 -8.04 16.97 14.82
CA VAL A 94 -8.78 17.96 14.03
C VAL A 94 -10.23 17.54 13.88
N SER A 95 -11.15 18.50 14.04
CA SER A 95 -12.60 18.23 13.96
C SER A 95 -13.02 17.67 12.60
N THR A 96 -14.15 16.98 12.57
CA THR A 96 -14.67 16.40 11.32
C THR A 96 -15.07 17.50 10.34
N GLU A 97 -15.63 18.61 10.81
CA GLU A 97 -15.95 19.78 9.98
C GLU A 97 -14.69 20.37 9.31
N GLU A 98 -13.56 20.48 10.01
CA GLU A 98 -12.32 21.03 9.46
C GLU A 98 -11.64 20.12 8.45
N ARG A 99 -11.82 18.79 8.55
CA ARG A 99 -11.25 17.81 7.61
C ARG A 99 -12.07 17.65 6.33
N ALA A 100 -13.36 17.95 6.37
CA ALA A 100 -14.31 17.67 5.28
C ALA A 100 -13.97 18.31 3.91
N PRO A 101 -13.45 19.56 3.82
CA PRO A 101 -13.15 20.20 2.54
C PRO A 101 -12.04 19.49 1.75
N TYR A 102 -11.03 18.95 2.42
CA TYR A 102 -9.90 18.27 1.80
C TYR A 102 -10.33 16.95 1.12
N GLY A 103 -11.24 16.20 1.75
CA GLY A 103 -11.81 14.99 1.15
C GLY A 103 -12.64 15.30 -0.11
N ALA A 104 -13.34 16.44 -0.14
CA ALA A 104 -14.08 16.88 -1.32
C ALA A 104 -13.13 17.28 -2.47
N LEU A 105 -12.05 18.01 -2.17
CA LEU A 105 -11.04 18.40 -3.15
C LEU A 105 -10.34 17.19 -3.77
N LEU A 106 -9.93 16.22 -2.96
CA LEU A 106 -9.25 15.02 -3.45
C LEU A 106 -10.13 14.16 -4.36
N ARG A 107 -11.42 13.98 -4.02
CA ARG A 107 -12.37 13.25 -4.87
C ARG A 107 -12.63 13.96 -6.20
N ALA A 108 -12.70 15.28 -6.19
CA ALA A 108 -12.88 16.06 -7.42
C ALA A 108 -11.64 15.99 -8.34
N HIS A 109 -10.46 15.86 -7.75
CA HIS A 109 -9.19 15.90 -8.48
C HIS A 109 -8.75 14.54 -9.03
N LEU A 110 -9.06 13.45 -8.34
CA LEU A 110 -8.42 12.17 -8.62
C LEU A 110 -8.92 11.40 -9.83
N ARG A 111 -9.97 11.85 -10.55
CA ARG A 111 -10.56 11.24 -11.78
C ARG A 111 -9.81 9.98 -12.26
N LEU A 112 -9.98 8.87 -11.54
CA LEU A 112 -9.16 7.69 -11.80
C LEU A 112 -9.71 7.07 -13.08
N GLN A 113 -8.94 7.20 -14.16
CA GLN A 113 -9.06 6.39 -15.37
C GLN A 113 -8.17 5.18 -15.24
#